data_AF-A0A4R4U0N9-F1
#
_entry.id   AF-A0A4R4U0N9-F1
#
_cell.length_a   1.000
_cell.length_b   1.000
_cell.length_c   1.000
_cell.angle_alpha   90.00
_cell.angle_beta   90.00
_cell.angle_gamma   90.00
#
_symmetry.space_group_name_H-M   'P 1'
#
loop_
_entity.id
_entity.type
_entity.pdbx_description
1 polymer ?
#
loop_
_entity_poly.entity_id
_entity_poly.type
_entity_poly.pdbx_seq_one_letter_code
_entity_poly.pdbx_strand_id
1 'polypeptide(L)'
;MNQPRRLLIAALVSTSLLAVLAIAGVFFVKRILTDDRPNLSAAAVIGVWKGGDGCTLILSEDRTFQMSNIPVSFLGPATSPNTSIIAVGSGEWSLRAAANDPTDRKTQVSLLFRELDGYPTPYSSNLRSSFAEDGIALFWFVGDPDLGRRFDLEKI
;
A
#
# COMPACT_ATOMS: atom_id res chain seq x y z
N MET A 1 -40.46 39.99 22.79
CA MET A 1 -40.54 38.55 23.10
C MET A 1 -40.12 37.74 21.88
N ASN A 2 -38.90 37.16 21.85
CA ASN A 2 -38.40 36.33 20.73
C ASN A 2 -37.46 35.18 21.18
N GLN A 3 -37.42 34.85 22.48
CA GLN A 3 -36.46 33.88 23.04
C GLN A 3 -36.71 32.37 22.79
N PRO A 4 -37.94 31.84 22.61
CA PRO A 4 -38.13 30.37 22.64
C PRO A 4 -37.63 29.63 21.39
N ARG A 5 -37.58 30.29 20.22
CA ARG A 5 -37.16 29.65 18.96
C ARG A 5 -35.65 29.40 18.86
N ARG A 6 -34.81 30.22 19.51
CA ARG A 6 -33.35 30.10 19.46
C ARG A 6 -32.82 28.92 20.29
N LEU A 7 -33.46 28.62 21.42
CA LEU A 7 -33.10 27.50 22.30
C LEU A 7 -33.43 26.13 21.66
N LEU A 8 -34.55 26.01 20.96
CA LEU A 8 -34.96 24.80 20.25
C LEU A 8 -34.03 24.46 19.07
N ILE A 9 -33.61 25.47 18.29
CA ILE A 9 -32.68 25.27 17.18
C ILE A 9 -31.29 24.90 17.70
N ALA A 10 -30.81 25.55 18.77
CA ALA A 10 -29.52 25.21 19.38
C ALA A 10 -29.51 23.76 19.93
N ALA A 11 -30.57 23.34 20.60
CA ALA A 11 -30.69 21.98 21.12
C ALA A 11 -30.71 20.91 20.01
N LEU A 12 -31.43 21.15 18.90
CA LEU A 12 -31.48 20.25 17.73
C LEU A 12 -30.14 20.17 16.99
N VAL A 13 -29.41 21.28 16.88
CA VAL A 13 -28.08 21.30 16.27
C VAL A 13 -27.07 20.56 17.15
N SER A 14 -27.13 20.72 18.48
CA SER A 14 -26.24 20.03 19.41
C SER A 14 -26.45 18.50 19.45
N THR A 15 -27.69 18.01 19.46
CA THR A 15 -27.95 16.56 19.40
C THR A 15 -27.55 15.97 18.05
N SER A 16 -27.79 16.68 16.95
CA SER A 16 -27.37 16.24 15.61
C SER A 16 -25.84 16.17 15.49
N LEU A 17 -25.12 17.15 16.03
CA LEU A 17 -23.66 17.17 16.03
C LEU A 17 -23.07 16.03 16.88
N LEU A 18 -23.63 15.78 18.06
CA LEU A 18 -23.23 14.65 18.92
C LEU A 18 -23.48 13.30 18.24
N ALA A 19 -24.59 13.14 17.54
CA ALA A 19 -24.88 11.92 16.78
C ALA A 19 -23.88 11.71 15.62
N VAL A 20 -23.54 12.77 14.88
CA VAL A 20 -22.54 12.71 13.81
C VAL A 20 -21.16 12.36 14.36
N LEU A 21 -20.75 12.97 15.49
CA LEU A 21 -19.48 12.65 16.16
C LEU A 21 -19.45 11.21 16.69
N ALA A 22 -20.55 10.71 17.25
CA ALA A 22 -20.64 9.33 17.71
C ALA A 22 -20.54 8.33 16.55
N ILE A 23 -21.22 8.59 15.43
CA ILE A 23 -21.14 7.77 14.22
C ILE A 23 -19.71 7.79 13.66
N ALA A 24 -19.10 8.97 13.53
CA ALA A 24 -17.71 9.10 13.08
C ALA A 24 -16.75 8.34 14.01
N GLY A 25 -16.97 8.41 15.33
CA GLY A 25 -16.20 7.65 16.33
C GLY A 25 -16.33 6.13 16.17
N VAL A 26 -17.55 5.61 15.95
CA VAL A 26 -17.77 4.18 15.71
C VAL A 26 -17.09 3.69 14.44
N PHE A 27 -17.18 4.45 13.33
CA PHE A 27 -16.49 4.11 12.09
C PHE A 27 -14.96 4.13 12.27
N PHE A 28 -14.44 5.09 13.02
CA PHE A 28 -13.02 5.19 13.32
C PHE A 28 -12.53 3.99 14.15
N VAL A 29 -13.22 3.68 15.25
CA VAL A 29 -12.87 2.55 16.13
C VAL A 29 -13.01 1.22 15.39
N LYS A 30 -14.09 1.01 14.64
CA LYS A 30 -14.28 -0.22 13.86
C LYS A 30 -13.15 -0.41 12.85
N ARG A 31 -12.78 0.65 12.11
CA ARG A 31 -11.68 0.59 11.15
C ARG A 31 -10.35 0.21 11.79
N ILE A 32 -10.05 0.73 12.98
CA ILE A 32 -8.83 0.37 13.73
C ILE A 32 -8.88 -1.10 14.17
N LEU A 33 -10.04 -1.57 14.65
CA LEU A 33 -10.19 -2.94 15.15
C LEU A 33 -10.24 -4.00 14.05
N THR A 34 -10.61 -3.63 12.82
CA THR A 34 -10.72 -4.56 11.68
C THR A 34 -9.54 -4.50 10.71
N ASP A 35 -8.54 -3.64 10.95
CA ASP A 35 -7.37 -3.53 10.09
C ASP A 35 -6.33 -4.62 10.45
N ASP A 36 -6.43 -5.72 9.72
CA ASP A 36 -5.61 -6.93 9.85
C ASP A 36 -4.28 -6.87 9.12
N ARG A 37 -3.91 -5.73 8.51
CA ARG A 37 -2.61 -5.62 7.82
C ARG A 37 -1.46 -5.64 8.83
N PRO A 38 -0.31 -6.27 8.52
CA PRO A 38 0.85 -6.24 9.40
C PRO A 38 1.46 -4.83 9.48
N ASN A 39 1.95 -4.45 10.66
CA ASN A 39 2.81 -3.27 10.78
C ASN A 39 4.25 -3.67 10.42
N LEU A 40 4.80 -3.09 9.36
CA LEU A 40 6.10 -3.45 8.81
C LEU A 40 7.24 -2.78 9.59
N SER A 41 8.28 -3.56 9.86
CA SER A 41 9.59 -3.09 10.31
C SER A 41 10.63 -3.33 9.21
N ALA A 42 11.74 -2.59 9.25
CA ALA A 42 12.81 -2.77 8.26
C ALA A 42 13.36 -4.20 8.30
N ALA A 43 13.61 -4.73 9.50
CA ALA A 43 14.09 -6.10 9.71
C ALA A 43 13.13 -7.16 9.15
N ALA A 44 11.81 -6.93 9.23
CA ALA A 44 10.82 -7.85 8.69
C ALA A 44 10.85 -7.92 7.16
N VAL A 45 11.14 -6.80 6.48
CA VAL A 45 11.10 -6.73 5.01
C VAL A 45 12.43 -7.01 4.32
N ILE A 46 13.57 -6.77 4.99
CA ILE A 46 14.90 -7.09 4.45
C ILE A 46 14.99 -8.59 4.16
N GLY A 47 15.51 -8.95 2.98
CA GLY A 47 15.65 -10.33 2.54
C GLY A 47 15.34 -10.53 1.05
N VAL A 48 15.23 -11.80 0.65
CA VAL A 48 14.89 -12.20 -0.71
C VAL A 48 13.44 -12.62 -0.76
N TRP A 49 12.73 -12.12 -1.76
CA TRP A 49 11.31 -12.35 -2.00
C TRP A 49 11.14 -12.94 -3.40
N LYS A 50 10.35 -14.00 -3.51
CA LYS A 50 10.08 -14.69 -4.77
C LYS A 50 8.61 -14.60 -5.10
N GLY A 51 8.32 -14.22 -6.33
CA GLY A 51 6.96 -14.24 -6.88
C GLY A 51 6.80 -15.33 -7.93
N GLY A 52 5.63 -15.32 -8.57
CA GLY A 52 5.38 -16.11 -9.77
C GLY A 52 6.38 -15.84 -10.90
N ASP A 53 6.47 -16.75 -11.87
CA ASP A 53 7.27 -16.61 -13.09
C ASP A 53 8.78 -16.33 -12.87
N GLY A 54 9.30 -16.70 -11.70
CA GLY A 54 10.71 -16.50 -11.36
C GLY A 54 11.08 -15.06 -10.98
N CYS A 55 10.08 -14.19 -10.77
CA CYS A 55 10.28 -12.84 -10.26
C CYS A 55 10.99 -12.90 -8.90
N THR A 56 12.07 -12.13 -8.75
CA THR A 56 12.82 -12.04 -7.50
C THR A 56 13.00 -10.59 -7.10
N LEU A 57 12.76 -10.27 -5.83
CA LEU A 57 13.01 -8.97 -5.22
C LEU A 57 13.96 -9.15 -4.04
N ILE A 58 15.06 -8.41 -4.03
CA ILE A 58 16.04 -8.39 -2.96
C ILE A 58 15.95 -7.01 -2.29
N LEU A 59 15.62 -6.98 -1.01
CA LEU A 59 15.59 -5.76 -0.19
C LEU A 59 16.78 -5.77 0.76
N SER A 60 17.71 -4.83 0.57
CA SER A 60 18.95 -4.73 1.34
C SER A 60 18.82 -3.79 2.55
N GLU A 61 19.68 -3.98 3.54
CA GLU A 61 19.69 -3.17 4.77
C GLU A 61 20.00 -1.69 4.52
N ASP A 62 20.81 -1.40 3.49
CA ASP A 62 21.22 -0.06 3.07
C ASP A 62 20.13 0.75 2.32
N ARG A 63 18.87 0.27 2.33
CA ARG A 63 17.73 0.85 1.62
C ARG A 63 17.78 0.73 0.11
N THR A 64 18.67 -0.10 -0.44
CA THR A 64 18.65 -0.43 -1.88
C THR A 64 17.83 -1.69 -2.15
N PHE A 65 17.33 -1.81 -3.38
CA PHE A 65 16.71 -3.04 -3.86
C PHE A 65 17.19 -3.41 -5.26
N GLN A 66 17.10 -4.71 -5.56
CA GLN A 66 17.22 -5.25 -6.90
C GLN A 66 16.02 -6.13 -7.20
N MET A 67 15.52 -6.06 -8.42
CA MET A 67 14.38 -6.87 -8.84
C MET A 67 14.61 -7.41 -10.25
N SER A 68 14.36 -8.70 -10.45
CA SER A 68 14.58 -9.40 -11.72
C SER A 68 13.34 -10.19 -12.12
N ASN A 69 13.24 -10.47 -13.43
CA ASN A 69 12.09 -11.16 -14.04
C ASN A 69 10.75 -10.49 -13.70
N ILE A 70 10.70 -9.16 -13.70
CA ILE A 70 9.49 -8.38 -13.42
C ILE A 70 8.52 -8.54 -14.60
N PRO A 71 7.34 -9.12 -14.43
CA PRO A 71 6.35 -9.17 -15.51
C PRO A 71 5.93 -7.76 -15.94
N VAL A 72 6.09 -7.43 -17.23
CA VAL A 72 5.80 -6.07 -17.75
C VAL A 72 4.34 -5.66 -17.56
N SER A 73 3.43 -6.62 -17.41
CA SER A 73 2.02 -6.36 -17.06
C SER A 73 1.84 -5.56 -15.76
N PHE A 74 2.87 -5.50 -14.91
CA PHE A 74 2.85 -4.77 -13.63
C PHE A 74 3.32 -3.32 -13.76
N LEU A 75 4.09 -3.02 -14.80
CA LEU A 75 4.75 -1.73 -15.00
C LEU A 75 3.91 -0.78 -15.87
N GLY A 76 2.82 -1.28 -16.44
CA GLY A 76 1.96 -0.54 -17.37
C GLY A 76 2.47 -0.64 -18.82
N PRO A 77 1.89 0.14 -19.74
CA PRO A 77 2.30 0.13 -21.14
C PRO A 77 3.77 0.54 -21.25
N ALA A 78 4.57 -0.31 -21.90
CA ALA A 78 5.96 -0.01 -22.14
C ALA A 78 6.09 1.16 -23.13
N THR A 79 7.18 1.92 -23.01
CA THR A 79 7.45 3.07 -23.91
C THR A 79 8.16 2.65 -25.20
N SER A 80 8.62 1.40 -25.30
CA SER A 80 9.33 0.87 -26.47
C SER A 80 8.56 -0.31 -27.09
N PRO A 81 8.44 -0.35 -28.44
CA PRO A 81 7.79 -1.47 -29.13
C PRO A 81 8.57 -2.80 -29.03
N ASN A 82 9.83 -2.77 -28.55
CA ASN A 82 10.69 -3.95 -28.40
C ASN A 82 10.95 -4.34 -26.94
N THR A 83 10.09 -3.92 -26.00
CA THR A 83 10.28 -4.28 -24.59
C THR A 83 10.09 -5.78 -24.40
N SER A 84 11.08 -6.41 -23.76
CA SER A 84 11.02 -7.81 -23.33
C SER A 84 9.77 -8.05 -22.46
N ILE A 85 9.24 -9.27 -22.45
CA ILE A 85 8.11 -9.66 -21.59
C ILE A 85 8.45 -9.60 -20.08
N ILE A 86 9.74 -9.51 -19.77
CA ILE A 86 10.30 -9.34 -18.43
C ILE A 86 11.16 -8.09 -18.39
N ALA A 87 11.13 -7.38 -17.25
CA ALA A 87 12.01 -6.27 -16.95
C ALA A 87 12.93 -6.57 -15.76
N VAL A 88 14.02 -5.83 -15.66
CA VAL A 88 14.93 -5.80 -14.51
C VAL A 88 14.99 -4.37 -14.00
N GLY A 89 15.10 -4.20 -12.70
CA GLY A 89 15.16 -2.87 -12.11
C GLY A 89 15.88 -2.83 -10.78
N SER A 90 16.37 -1.64 -10.44
CA SER A 90 17.10 -1.38 -9.20
C SER A 90 16.75 0.01 -8.67
N GLY A 91 16.93 0.22 -7.37
CA GLY A 91 16.72 1.53 -6.79
C GLY A 91 16.67 1.52 -5.27
N GLU A 92 15.82 2.38 -4.71
CA GLU A 92 15.69 2.58 -3.27
C GLU A 92 14.33 2.13 -2.76
N TRP A 93 14.28 1.62 -1.52
CA TRP A 93 13.03 1.25 -0.87
C TRP A 93 12.82 1.97 0.46
N SER A 94 11.55 2.20 0.79
CA SER A 94 11.14 2.80 2.06
C SER A 94 9.85 2.18 2.58
N LEU A 95 9.64 2.23 3.90
CA LEU A 95 8.37 1.84 4.49
C LEU A 95 7.45 3.04 4.60
N ARG A 96 6.19 2.89 4.19
CA ARG A 96 5.20 3.98 4.22
C ARG A 96 3.85 3.48 4.74
N ALA A 97 3.09 4.41 5.29
CA ALA A 97 1.67 4.18 5.53
C ALA A 97 0.91 4.14 4.20
N ALA A 98 -0.18 3.40 4.17
CA ALA A 98 -1.07 3.44 3.01
C ALA A 98 -1.67 4.85 2.86
N ALA A 99 -1.95 5.26 1.63
CA ALA A 99 -2.66 6.52 1.39
C ALA A 99 -3.98 6.54 2.17
N ASN A 100 -4.25 7.63 2.89
CA ASN A 100 -5.43 7.81 3.73
C ASN A 100 -5.53 6.81 4.91
N ASP A 101 -4.40 6.29 5.38
CA ASP A 101 -4.34 5.55 6.64
C ASP A 101 -4.23 6.52 7.83
N PRO A 102 -5.28 6.64 8.67
CA PRO A 102 -5.28 7.59 9.79
C PRO A 102 -4.34 7.17 10.94
N THR A 103 -3.82 5.94 10.91
CA THR A 103 -3.00 5.39 11.99
C THR A 103 -1.50 5.57 11.75
N ASP A 104 -1.11 6.04 10.57
CA ASP A 104 0.28 6.11 10.10
C ASP A 104 1.05 4.77 10.20
N ARG A 105 0.32 3.64 10.29
CA ARG A 105 0.91 2.30 10.33
C ARG A 105 1.60 2.02 9.01
N LYS A 106 2.86 1.61 9.09
CA LYS A 106 3.69 1.29 7.93
C LYS A 106 3.23 -0.05 7.38
N THR A 107 2.32 -0.03 6.41
CA THR A 107 1.70 -1.24 5.84
C THR A 107 2.17 -1.50 4.40
N GLN A 108 3.05 -0.65 3.87
CA GLN A 108 3.53 -0.73 2.49
C GLN A 108 5.05 -0.60 2.39
N VAL A 109 5.62 -1.27 1.38
CA VAL A 109 6.99 -1.07 0.91
C VAL A 109 6.92 -0.25 -0.37
N SER A 110 7.42 0.99 -0.32
CA SER A 110 7.52 1.87 -1.48
C SER A 110 8.85 1.63 -2.18
N LEU A 111 8.80 1.31 -3.46
CA LEU A 111 9.95 1.10 -4.34
C LEU A 111 10.09 2.30 -5.27
N LEU A 112 11.28 2.91 -5.28
CA LEU A 112 11.67 3.96 -6.21
C LEU A 112 12.76 3.40 -7.13
N PHE A 113 12.38 3.00 -8.33
CA PHE A 113 13.28 2.54 -9.36
C PHE A 113 14.11 3.71 -9.88
N ARG A 114 15.44 3.58 -9.76
CA ARG A 114 16.44 4.46 -10.40
C ARG A 114 16.79 3.94 -11.80
N GLU A 115 16.78 2.63 -11.95
CA GLU A 115 16.98 1.92 -13.20
C GLU A 115 15.83 0.93 -13.40
N LEU A 116 15.25 0.90 -14.60
CA LEU A 116 14.17 -0.01 -14.95
C LEU A 116 14.15 -0.22 -16.47
N ASP A 117 14.38 -1.47 -16.89
CA ASP A 117 14.51 -1.79 -18.31
C ASP A 117 13.22 -1.52 -19.08
N GLY A 118 13.30 -0.66 -20.10
CA GLY A 118 12.19 -0.39 -21.01
C GLY A 118 11.12 0.56 -20.46
N TYR A 119 11.39 1.23 -19.33
CA TYR A 119 10.47 2.19 -18.70
C TYR A 119 11.19 3.49 -18.30
N PRO A 120 10.49 4.63 -18.27
CA PRO A 120 11.07 5.89 -17.83
C PRO A 120 11.36 5.87 -16.32
N THR A 121 12.52 6.40 -15.93
CA THR A 121 12.90 6.57 -14.52
C THR A 121 12.98 8.07 -14.15
N PRO A 122 12.71 8.45 -12.88
CA PRO A 122 12.32 7.58 -11.77
C PRO A 122 10.91 6.99 -11.94
N TYR A 123 10.77 5.71 -11.59
CA TYR A 123 9.48 5.02 -11.55
C TYR A 123 9.20 4.58 -10.11
N SER A 124 7.97 4.73 -9.64
CA SER A 124 7.62 4.36 -8.26
C SER A 124 6.44 3.41 -8.20
N SER A 125 6.56 2.39 -7.35
CA SER A 125 5.48 1.46 -7.03
C SER A 125 5.39 1.21 -5.54
N ASN A 126 4.25 0.74 -5.06
CA ASN A 126 4.06 0.38 -3.65
C ASN A 126 3.58 -1.07 -3.55
N LEU A 127 4.38 -1.90 -2.88
CA LEU A 127 3.97 -3.22 -2.45
C LEU A 127 3.15 -3.08 -1.17
N ARG A 128 2.01 -3.78 -1.13
CA ARG A 128 1.20 -3.92 0.08
C ARG A 128 1.66 -5.15 0.85
N SER A 129 1.15 -5.30 2.06
CA SER A 129 1.46 -6.42 2.93
C SER A 129 0.21 -7.08 3.48
N SER A 130 0.30 -8.38 3.72
CA SER A 130 -0.70 -9.20 4.40
C SER A 130 -0.01 -10.23 5.28
N PHE A 131 -0.73 -10.78 6.26
CA PHE A 131 -0.28 -11.98 6.93
C PHE A 131 -0.40 -13.20 6.00
N ALA A 132 0.58 -14.09 6.08
CA ALA A 132 0.60 -15.43 5.49
C ALA A 132 0.84 -16.47 6.60
N GLU A 133 0.73 -17.76 6.31
CA GLU A 133 0.86 -18.83 7.32
C GLU A 133 2.17 -18.71 8.14
N ASP A 134 3.29 -18.41 7.46
CA ASP A 134 4.61 -18.34 8.06
C ASP A 134 5.14 -16.91 8.27
N GLY A 135 4.29 -15.88 8.18
CA GLY A 135 4.68 -14.50 8.49
C GLY A 135 4.02 -13.44 7.64
N ILE A 136 4.83 -12.61 6.97
CA ILE A 136 4.36 -11.50 6.14
C ILE A 136 4.57 -11.86 4.67
N ALA A 137 3.54 -11.68 3.87
CA ALA A 137 3.65 -11.65 2.42
C ALA A 137 3.63 -10.20 1.92
N LEU A 138 4.38 -9.94 0.85
CA LEU A 138 4.28 -8.70 0.10
C LEU A 138 3.48 -8.97 -1.18
N PHE A 139 2.73 -8.00 -1.67
CA PHE A 139 2.02 -8.17 -2.93
C PHE A 139 1.84 -6.88 -3.71
N TRP A 140 1.73 -7.03 -5.03
CA TRP A 140 1.50 -5.95 -5.99
C TRP A 140 0.11 -6.12 -6.62
N PHE A 141 -0.69 -5.06 -6.68
CA PHE A 141 -1.90 -5.05 -7.51
C PHE A 141 -1.61 -4.86 -8.99
N VAL A 142 -2.17 -5.72 -9.83
CA VAL A 142 -2.02 -5.69 -11.27
C VAL A 142 -3.25 -5.03 -11.90
N GLY A 143 -3.09 -3.82 -12.42
CA GLY A 143 -4.19 -3.05 -12.98
C GLY A 143 -5.09 -2.45 -11.89
N ASP A 144 -6.40 -2.57 -12.06
CA ASP A 144 -7.39 -2.04 -11.12
C ASP A 144 -7.42 -2.88 -9.82
N PRO A 145 -7.12 -2.29 -8.64
CA PRO A 145 -7.21 -2.97 -7.36
C PRO A 145 -8.58 -3.59 -7.07
N ASP A 146 -9.67 -3.03 -7.62
CA ASP A 146 -11.04 -3.51 -7.42
C ASP A 146 -11.30 -4.84 -8.15
N LEU A 147 -10.45 -5.19 -9.13
CA LEU A 147 -10.48 -6.50 -9.80
C LEU A 147 -9.78 -7.59 -9.01
N GLY A 148 -9.15 -7.27 -7.88
CA GLY A 148 -8.56 -8.23 -6.94
C GLY A 148 -7.36 -9.00 -7.49
N ARG A 149 -6.80 -8.61 -8.65
CA ARG A 149 -5.63 -9.27 -9.23
C ARG A 149 -4.38 -8.85 -8.49
N ARG A 150 -3.88 -9.74 -7.63
CA ARG A 150 -2.65 -9.54 -6.88
C ARG A 150 -1.56 -10.49 -7.37
N PHE A 151 -0.33 -10.00 -7.32
CA PHE A 151 0.88 -10.78 -7.50
C PHE A 151 1.59 -10.88 -6.16
N ASP A 152 1.60 -12.08 -5.59
CA ASP A 152 2.15 -12.36 -4.27
C ASP A 152 3.67 -12.60 -4.36
N LEU A 153 4.39 -12.08 -3.38
CA LEU A 153 5.83 -12.24 -3.16
C LEU A 153 6.02 -12.89 -1.79
N GLU A 154 6.61 -14.07 -1.79
CA GLU A 154 6.89 -14.87 -0.59
C GLU A 154 8.37 -14.76 -0.22
N LYS A 155 8.65 -14.69 1.08
CA LYS A 155 10.02 -14.59 1.57
C LYS A 155 10.72 -15.95 1.50
N ILE A 156 12.00 -15.97 1.11
CA ILE A 156 12.87 -17.18 1.12
C ILE A 156 13.77 -17.15 2.34
#